data_AF-A0ABD3UP82-F1
#
_entry.id   AF-A0ABD3UP82-F1
#
_cell.length_a   1.000
_cell.length_b   1.000
_cell.length_c   1.000
_cell.angle_alpha   90.00
_cell.angle_beta   90.00
_cell.angle_gamma   90.00
#
_symmetry.space_group_name_H-M   'P 1'
#
loop_
_entity.id
_entity.type
_entity.pdbx_description
1 polymer ?
#
loop_
_entity_poly.entity_id
_entity_poly.type
_entity_poly.pdbx_seq_one_letter_code
_entity_poly.pdbx_strand_id
1 'polypeptide(L)'
;MAGQNWGRADNLRYDCCFICVDASLPELDRYVEQRVDLMVDSGLLREVCDIYKSNADYTRGLRQAIGVREFEDFLKYYWKSERQEPTNELDVHQIMKSFTEDQPKVLMLKEATEKVKLNTRRLLRRQRRRLSRLQMMYGWDIHYIDVTSCISCASEKLWNANVVEPSVKIIKSFLDKQNANSEEGRKSCDEEIKLEPQRDFWTLYICQACSNKELRGAHEWEQHKQGKGHRKRVCRLRKSGILSQKNRLD
;
A
#
# COMPACT_ATOMS: atom_id res chain seq x y z
N MET A 1 18.37 -26.59 -4.67
CA MET A 1 18.88 -25.41 -3.96
C MET A 1 17.74 -24.84 -3.14
N ALA A 2 17.93 -24.71 -1.83
CA ALA A 2 16.91 -24.28 -0.88
C ALA A 2 16.26 -22.96 -1.35
N GLY A 3 14.96 -22.99 -1.62
CA GLY A 3 14.17 -21.79 -1.78
C GLY A 3 14.22 -21.05 -0.46
N GLN A 4 15.06 -20.03 -0.38
CA GLN A 4 15.24 -19.24 0.83
C GLN A 4 13.86 -18.74 1.29
N ASN A 5 13.51 -19.05 2.53
CA ASN A 5 12.24 -18.73 3.19
C ASN A 5 12.12 -17.22 3.51
N TRP A 6 12.45 -16.35 2.54
CA TRP A 6 12.47 -14.90 2.71
C TRP A 6 11.10 -14.38 3.13
N GLY A 7 11.10 -13.64 4.23
CA GLY A 7 9.92 -12.94 4.74
C GLY A 7 8.93 -13.82 5.50
N ARG A 8 9.19 -15.11 5.75
CA ARG A 8 8.39 -15.90 6.70
C ARG A 8 8.59 -15.39 8.13
N ALA A 9 7.55 -15.49 8.96
CA ALA A 9 7.61 -15.12 10.37
C ALA A 9 8.70 -15.88 11.14
N ASP A 10 8.97 -17.14 10.78
CA ASP A 10 10.01 -17.96 11.42
C ASP A 10 11.45 -17.47 11.16
N ASN A 11 11.64 -16.54 10.21
CA ASN A 11 12.95 -15.99 9.83
C ASN A 11 13.08 -14.49 10.17
N LEU A 12 12.32 -14.00 11.15
CA LEU A 12 12.47 -12.64 11.63
C LEU A 12 13.82 -12.49 12.35
N ARG A 13 14.50 -11.36 12.11
CA ARG A 13 15.79 -11.05 12.76
C ARG A 13 15.67 -10.86 14.27
N TYR A 14 14.49 -10.45 14.72
CA TYR A 14 14.16 -10.17 16.11
C TYR A 14 12.84 -10.84 16.44
N ASP A 15 12.63 -11.10 17.73
CA ASP A 15 11.30 -11.42 18.22
C ASP A 15 10.46 -10.14 18.20
N CYS A 16 9.42 -10.13 17.37
CA CYS A 16 8.66 -8.93 17.04
C CYS A 16 7.19 -9.12 17.42
N CYS A 17 6.63 -8.13 18.11
CA CYS A 17 5.19 -8.01 18.31
C CYS A 17 4.61 -7.04 17.28
N PHE A 18 3.74 -7.50 16.39
CA PHE A 18 3.10 -6.65 15.38
C PHE A 18 1.69 -6.25 15.82
N ILE A 19 1.47 -4.95 15.96
CA ILE A 19 0.15 -4.38 16.19
C ILE A 19 -0.26 -3.55 14.97
N CYS A 20 -1.40 -3.88 14.39
CA CYS A 20 -1.99 -3.17 13.28
C CYS A 20 -3.24 -2.44 13.73
N VAL A 21 -3.21 -1.12 13.69
CA VAL A 21 -4.39 -0.28 13.88
C VAL A 21 -5.15 -0.22 12.55
N ASP A 22 -6.35 -0.80 12.49
CA ASP A 22 -7.19 -0.85 11.29
C ASP A 22 -8.60 -0.31 11.58
N ALA A 23 -9.30 0.09 10.53
CA ALA A 23 -10.68 0.53 10.62
C ALA A 23 -11.47 0.11 9.38
N SER A 24 -12.79 0.20 9.48
CA SER A 24 -13.67 -0.05 8.36
C SER A 24 -13.33 0.87 7.17
N LEU A 25 -13.44 0.33 5.94
CA LEU A 25 -13.18 1.11 4.73
C LEU A 25 -14.03 2.39 4.63
N PRO A 26 -15.34 2.37 4.94
CA PRO A 26 -16.16 3.57 4.85
C PRO A 26 -15.65 4.70 5.74
N GLU A 27 -15.29 4.39 6.99
CA GLU A 27 -14.75 5.39 7.92
C GLU A 27 -13.37 5.89 7.50
N LEU A 28 -12.50 5.00 7.01
CA LEU A 28 -11.19 5.41 6.48
C LEU A 28 -11.32 6.28 5.24
N ASP A 29 -12.23 5.95 4.32
CA ASP A 29 -12.47 6.77 3.13
C ASP A 29 -12.96 8.17 3.53
N ARG A 30 -13.95 8.26 4.44
CA ARG A 30 -14.44 9.55 4.95
C ARG A 30 -13.33 10.35 5.64
N TYR A 31 -12.53 9.70 6.48
CA TYR A 31 -11.43 10.34 7.20
C TYR A 31 -10.35 10.86 6.25
N VAL A 32 -10.00 10.11 5.19
CA VAL A 32 -9.02 10.55 4.19
C VAL A 32 -9.50 11.80 3.46
N GLU A 33 -10.77 11.83 3.04
CA GLU A 33 -11.34 13.00 2.37
C GLU A 33 -11.18 14.25 3.26
N GLN A 34 -11.64 14.17 4.51
CA GLN A 34 -11.55 15.25 5.48
C GLN A 34 -10.10 15.66 5.77
N ARG A 35 -9.21 14.68 5.96
CA ARG A 35 -7.80 14.95 6.26
C ARG A 35 -7.10 15.65 5.10
N VAL A 36 -7.39 15.29 3.85
CA VAL A 36 -6.76 15.97 2.70
C VAL A 36 -7.27 17.40 2.59
N ASP A 37 -8.56 17.64 2.83
CA ASP A 37 -9.11 19.01 2.85
C ASP A 37 -8.41 19.84 3.95
N LEU A 38 -8.29 19.30 5.16
CA LEU A 38 -7.55 19.93 6.25
C LEU A 38 -6.06 20.16 5.92
N MET A 39 -5.41 19.23 5.19
CA MET A 39 -4.03 19.41 4.75
C MET A 39 -3.90 20.58 3.78
N VAL A 40 -4.82 20.72 2.82
CA VAL A 40 -4.85 21.85 1.89
C VAL A 40 -5.04 23.15 2.66
N ASP A 41 -6.01 23.20 3.57
CA ASP A 41 -6.29 24.38 4.40
C ASP A 41 -5.11 24.74 5.33
N SER A 42 -4.35 23.73 5.78
CA SER A 42 -3.17 23.91 6.64
C SER A 42 -1.89 24.27 5.87
N GLY A 43 -1.96 24.44 4.55
CA GLY A 43 -0.82 24.92 3.74
C GLY A 43 -0.08 23.84 2.96
N LEU A 44 -0.69 22.68 2.67
CA LEU A 44 -0.09 21.67 1.78
C LEU A 44 0.43 22.29 0.47
N LEU A 45 -0.34 23.20 -0.13
CA LEU A 45 0.06 23.81 -1.40
C LEU A 45 1.37 24.61 -1.28
N ARG A 46 1.61 25.25 -0.13
CA ARG A 46 2.87 25.95 0.15
C ARG A 46 4.06 24.99 0.11
N GLU A 47 3.96 23.90 0.86
CA GLU A 47 5.04 22.90 0.92
C GLU A 47 5.33 22.29 -0.45
N VAL A 48 4.28 22.05 -1.24
CA VAL A 48 4.42 21.49 -2.59
C VAL A 48 5.08 22.49 -3.54
N CYS A 49 4.77 23.77 -3.43
CA CYS A 49 5.46 24.83 -4.18
C CYS A 49 6.96 24.86 -3.86
N ASP A 50 7.35 24.71 -2.59
CA ASP A 50 8.77 24.68 -2.18
C ASP A 50 9.53 23.48 -2.77
N ILE A 51 8.83 22.35 -2.98
CA ILE A 51 9.41 21.12 -3.56
C ILE A 51 9.49 21.22 -5.09
N TYR A 52 8.63 22.03 -5.70
CA TYR A 52 8.42 22.05 -7.14
C TYR A 52 9.67 22.46 -7.91
N LYS A 53 9.93 21.69 -8.97
CA LYS A 53 10.93 22.02 -9.99
C LYS A 53 10.38 21.64 -11.37
N SER A 54 10.45 22.57 -12.32
CA SER A 54 9.86 22.42 -13.66
C SER A 54 10.43 21.24 -14.47
N ASN A 55 11.74 20.98 -14.34
CA ASN A 55 12.48 19.97 -15.10
C ASN A 55 12.93 18.76 -14.23
N ALA A 56 12.24 18.47 -13.13
CA ALA A 56 12.57 17.33 -12.27
C ALA A 56 11.79 16.07 -12.63
N ASP A 57 12.36 14.91 -12.27
CA ASP A 57 11.71 13.60 -12.39
C ASP A 57 10.82 13.33 -11.16
N TYR A 58 9.50 13.35 -11.34
CA TYR A 58 8.50 13.07 -10.29
C TYR A 58 8.22 11.56 -10.10
N THR A 59 9.00 10.70 -10.76
CA THR A 59 8.95 9.26 -10.58
C THR A 59 9.99 8.75 -9.58
N ARG A 60 10.73 9.62 -8.89
CA ARG A 60 11.80 9.23 -7.96
C ARG A 60 11.80 10.01 -6.64
N GLY A 61 12.19 9.32 -5.57
CA GLY A 61 12.43 9.92 -4.25
C GLY A 61 11.22 10.66 -3.67
N LEU A 62 11.47 11.77 -2.98
CA LEU A 62 10.45 12.62 -2.34
C LEU A 62 9.33 13.04 -3.31
N ARG A 63 9.64 13.23 -4.60
CA ARG A 63 8.65 13.67 -5.60
C ARG A 63 7.60 12.62 -5.95
N GLN A 64 7.78 11.36 -5.52
CA GLN A 64 6.73 10.34 -5.61
C GLN A 64 5.67 10.46 -4.51
N ALA A 65 5.86 11.33 -3.51
CA ALA A 65 4.91 11.52 -2.43
C ALA A 65 3.53 11.93 -2.99
N ILE A 66 2.49 11.30 -2.45
CA ILE A 66 1.11 11.66 -2.76
C ILE A 66 0.88 13.06 -2.20
N GLY A 67 0.43 13.99 -3.03
CA GLY A 67 0.36 15.42 -2.72
C GLY A 67 1.47 16.23 -3.39
N VAL A 68 2.56 15.62 -3.85
CA VAL A 68 3.57 16.33 -4.65
C VAL A 68 3.35 16.08 -6.13
N ARG A 69 3.27 14.80 -6.51
CA ARG A 69 3.11 14.39 -7.91
C ARG A 69 1.77 14.85 -8.50
N GLU A 70 0.70 14.81 -7.70
CA GLU A 70 -0.65 15.16 -8.17
C GLU A 70 -0.82 16.64 -8.50
N PHE A 71 -0.02 17.52 -7.88
CA PHE A 71 -0.04 18.96 -8.15
C PHE A 71 0.96 19.40 -9.22
N GLU A 72 1.81 18.50 -9.73
CA GLU A 72 2.82 18.81 -10.75
C GLU A 72 2.21 19.50 -11.98
N ASP A 73 1.11 18.96 -12.50
CA ASP A 73 0.42 19.49 -13.69
C ASP A 73 -0.18 20.87 -13.43
N PHE A 74 -0.85 21.04 -12.29
CA PHE A 74 -1.41 22.32 -11.85
C PHE A 74 -0.31 23.39 -11.77
N LEU A 75 0.80 23.04 -11.13
CA LEU A 75 1.94 23.93 -10.94
C LEU A 75 2.63 24.29 -12.25
N LYS A 76 2.87 23.30 -13.13
CA LYS A 76 3.37 23.53 -14.49
C LYS A 76 2.48 24.50 -15.27
N TYR A 77 1.17 24.37 -15.15
CA TYR A 77 0.23 25.28 -15.79
C TYR A 77 0.29 26.69 -15.19
N TYR A 78 0.28 26.77 -13.85
CA TYR A 78 0.33 28.02 -13.11
C TYR A 78 1.55 28.86 -13.52
N TRP A 79 2.76 28.32 -13.42
CA TRP A 79 3.99 29.06 -13.73
C TRP A 79 4.13 29.42 -15.22
N LYS A 80 3.62 28.58 -16.13
CA LYS A 80 3.54 28.95 -17.56
C LYS A 80 2.62 30.14 -17.80
N SER A 81 1.49 30.21 -17.09
CA SER A 81 0.50 31.28 -17.26
C SER A 81 0.98 32.63 -16.71
N GLU A 82 1.72 32.62 -15.60
CA GLU A 82 2.24 33.83 -14.94
C GLU A 82 3.48 34.41 -15.64
N ARG A 83 4.10 33.69 -16.60
CA ARG A 83 5.39 34.04 -17.23
C ARG A 83 6.50 34.32 -16.19
N GLN A 84 6.43 33.64 -15.05
CA GLN A 84 7.40 33.76 -13.96
C GLN A 84 8.03 32.39 -13.71
N GLU A 85 9.34 32.40 -13.45
CA GLU A 85 10.02 31.21 -12.94
C GLU A 85 9.72 31.06 -11.43
N PRO A 86 9.60 29.82 -10.92
CA PRO A 86 9.40 29.59 -9.49
C PRO A 86 10.59 30.15 -8.71
N THR A 87 10.38 31.28 -8.04
CA THR A 87 11.33 31.85 -7.08
C THR A 87 10.97 31.38 -5.66
N ASN A 88 11.97 31.22 -4.80
CA ASN A 88 11.80 30.65 -3.45
C ASN A 88 10.98 31.54 -2.48
N GLU A 89 10.58 32.74 -2.90
CA GLU A 89 9.77 33.68 -2.11
C GLU A 89 8.43 33.89 -2.80
N LEU A 90 7.72 32.80 -3.07
CA LEU A 90 6.39 32.91 -3.66
C LEU A 90 5.37 33.19 -2.56
N ASP A 91 4.67 34.31 -2.67
CA ASP A 91 3.55 34.58 -1.78
C ASP A 91 2.39 33.64 -2.15
N VAL A 92 2.21 32.57 -1.38
CA VAL A 92 1.06 31.65 -1.51
C VAL A 92 -0.26 32.42 -1.43
N HIS A 93 -0.28 33.59 -0.79
CA HIS A 93 -1.40 34.50 -0.81
C HIS A 93 -1.73 35.03 -2.21
N GLN A 94 -0.73 35.23 -3.07
CA GLN A 94 -0.91 35.62 -4.47
C GLN A 94 -1.43 34.46 -5.34
N ILE A 95 -0.95 33.23 -5.12
CA ILE A 95 -1.55 32.02 -5.71
C ILE A 95 -3.02 31.94 -5.29
N MET A 96 -3.30 32.04 -3.98
CA MET A 96 -4.66 31.95 -3.43
C MET A 96 -5.58 33.05 -3.92
N LYS A 97 -5.09 34.28 -4.08
CA LYS A 97 -5.84 35.42 -4.62
C LYS A 97 -6.11 35.27 -6.12
N SER A 98 -5.20 34.68 -6.88
CA SER A 98 -5.43 34.38 -8.31
C SER A 98 -6.55 33.34 -8.53
N PHE A 99 -6.85 32.51 -7.52
CA PHE A 99 -7.94 31.54 -7.59
C PHE A 99 -9.33 32.16 -7.58
N THR A 100 -9.51 33.38 -7.06
CA THR A 100 -10.84 34.03 -7.12
C THR A 100 -11.18 34.55 -8.51
N GLU A 101 -10.21 34.64 -9.42
CA GLU A 101 -10.35 35.33 -10.71
C GLU A 101 -10.26 34.36 -11.92
N ASP A 102 -9.52 33.26 -11.81
CA ASP A 102 -9.21 32.34 -12.93
C ASP A 102 -9.86 30.95 -12.78
N GLN A 103 -10.97 30.73 -13.50
CA GLN A 103 -11.74 29.47 -13.49
C GLN A 103 -10.89 28.23 -13.85
N PRO A 104 -10.08 28.21 -14.93
CA PRO A 104 -9.15 27.12 -15.23
C PRO A 104 -8.22 26.72 -14.09
N LYS A 105 -7.58 27.68 -13.39
CA LYS A 105 -6.64 27.39 -12.29
C LYS A 105 -7.33 26.71 -11.11
N VAL A 106 -8.52 27.20 -10.74
CA VAL A 106 -9.35 26.61 -9.67
C VAL A 106 -9.72 25.16 -10.00
N LEU A 107 -10.13 24.90 -11.24
CA LEU A 107 -10.50 23.56 -11.69
C LEU A 107 -9.32 22.59 -11.61
N MET A 108 -8.13 23.00 -12.06
CA MET A 108 -6.93 22.16 -11.98
C MET A 108 -6.48 21.89 -10.55
N LEU A 109 -6.56 22.88 -9.66
CA LEU A 109 -6.26 22.71 -8.23
C LEU A 109 -7.23 21.71 -7.58
N LYS A 110 -8.53 21.86 -7.87
CA LYS A 110 -9.57 20.94 -7.38
C LYS A 110 -9.32 19.52 -7.91
N GLU A 111 -9.00 19.38 -9.20
CA GLU A 111 -8.67 18.09 -9.79
C GLU A 111 -7.43 17.46 -9.13
N ALA A 112 -6.37 18.24 -8.88
CA ALA A 112 -5.18 17.77 -8.17
C ALA A 112 -5.53 17.29 -6.75
N THR A 113 -6.34 18.05 -6.02
CA THR A 113 -6.81 17.69 -4.67
C THR A 113 -7.61 16.39 -4.67
N GLU A 114 -8.53 16.23 -5.63
CA GLU A 114 -9.29 14.97 -5.80
C GLU A 114 -8.40 13.79 -6.17
N LYS A 115 -7.34 14.00 -6.97
CA LYS A 115 -6.32 12.98 -7.25
C LYS A 115 -5.56 12.58 -5.98
N VAL A 116 -5.23 13.51 -5.09
CA VAL A 116 -4.59 13.22 -3.80
C VAL A 116 -5.49 12.34 -2.94
N LYS A 117 -6.77 12.70 -2.81
CA LYS A 117 -7.78 11.91 -2.09
C LYS A 117 -7.90 10.50 -2.66
N LEU A 118 -8.05 10.38 -3.98
CA LEU A 118 -8.15 9.10 -4.67
C LEU A 118 -6.90 8.23 -4.50
N ASN A 119 -5.71 8.80 -4.67
CA ASN A 119 -4.47 8.05 -4.57
C ASN A 119 -4.16 7.63 -3.13
N THR A 120 -4.52 8.45 -2.14
CA THR A 120 -4.43 8.10 -0.71
C THR A 120 -5.36 6.91 -0.39
N ARG A 121 -6.61 6.95 -0.84
CA ARG A 121 -7.57 5.83 -0.73
C ARG A 121 -7.06 4.55 -1.39
N ARG A 122 -6.41 4.66 -2.56
CA ARG A 122 -5.77 3.52 -3.24
C ARG A 122 -4.57 2.99 -2.47
N LEU A 123 -3.76 3.86 -1.88
CA LEU A 123 -2.61 3.47 -1.05
C LEU A 123 -3.07 2.68 0.18
N LEU A 124 -4.08 3.16 0.91
CA LEU A 124 -4.64 2.43 2.06
C LEU A 124 -5.10 1.02 1.68
N ARG A 125 -5.85 0.89 0.58
CA ARG A 125 -6.28 -0.42 0.06
C ARG A 125 -5.09 -1.34 -0.28
N ARG A 126 -3.98 -0.78 -0.79
CA ARG A 126 -2.75 -1.54 -1.08
C ARG A 126 -2.04 -1.96 0.21
N GLN A 127 -1.92 -1.07 1.18
CA GLN A 127 -1.33 -1.35 2.48
C GLN A 127 -2.08 -2.47 3.20
N ARG A 128 -3.41 -2.38 3.26
CA ARG A 128 -4.23 -3.42 3.88
C ARG A 128 -4.10 -4.78 3.19
N ARG A 129 -4.14 -4.82 1.85
CA ARG A 129 -3.86 -6.07 1.10
C ARG A 129 -2.48 -6.62 1.39
N ARG A 130 -1.47 -5.76 1.56
CA ARG A 130 -0.11 -6.18 1.91
C ARG A 130 -0.07 -6.82 3.29
N LEU A 131 -0.72 -6.22 4.29
CA LEU A 131 -0.81 -6.75 5.65
C LEU A 131 -1.54 -8.10 5.69
N SER A 132 -2.70 -8.22 5.03
CA SER A 132 -3.41 -9.50 4.92
C SER A 132 -2.56 -10.57 4.24
N ARG A 133 -1.75 -10.20 3.24
CA ARG A 133 -0.80 -11.13 2.62
C ARG A 133 0.31 -11.55 3.57
N LEU A 134 0.88 -10.63 4.36
CA LEU A 134 1.92 -10.95 5.36
C LEU A 134 1.40 -12.00 6.36
N GLN A 135 0.18 -11.81 6.86
CA GLN A 135 -0.43 -12.77 7.76
C GLN A 135 -0.75 -14.10 7.08
N MET A 136 -1.54 -14.08 5.99
CA MET A 136 -2.01 -15.33 5.35
C MET A 136 -0.91 -16.15 4.67
N MET A 137 0.09 -15.49 4.09
CA MET A 137 1.03 -16.13 3.17
C MET A 137 2.42 -16.30 3.79
N TYR A 138 2.75 -15.45 4.76
CA TYR A 138 4.07 -15.45 5.39
C TYR A 138 4.01 -15.78 6.88
N GLY A 139 2.81 -16.05 7.43
CA GLY A 139 2.62 -16.51 8.80
C GLY A 139 2.87 -15.44 9.86
N TRP A 140 2.84 -14.15 9.49
CA TRP A 140 3.09 -13.07 10.46
C TRP A 140 1.94 -13.00 11.47
N ASP A 141 2.26 -13.09 12.76
CA ASP A 141 1.30 -12.87 13.83
C ASP A 141 1.07 -11.37 14.02
N ILE A 142 0.00 -10.87 13.40
CA ILE A 142 -0.38 -9.45 13.43
C ILE A 142 -1.66 -9.31 14.27
N HIS A 143 -1.56 -8.57 15.37
CA HIS A 143 -2.70 -8.25 16.21
C HIS A 143 -3.43 -7.03 15.65
N TYR A 144 -4.68 -7.21 15.21
CA TYR A 144 -5.50 -6.12 14.70
C TYR A 144 -6.28 -5.44 15.81
N ILE A 145 -6.24 -4.12 15.82
CA ILE A 145 -6.99 -3.26 16.73
C ILE A 145 -7.93 -2.41 15.89
N ASP A 146 -9.24 -2.59 16.11
CA ASP A 146 -10.27 -1.85 15.38
C ASP A 146 -10.47 -0.46 15.98
N VAL A 147 -10.22 0.57 15.16
CA VAL A 147 -10.40 1.98 15.53
C VAL A 147 -11.55 2.66 14.81
N THR A 148 -12.44 1.88 14.20
CA THR A 148 -13.61 2.40 13.47
C THR A 148 -14.42 3.38 14.32
N SER A 149 -14.76 3.01 15.56
CA SER A 149 -15.52 3.85 16.50
C SER A 149 -14.75 5.08 16.97
N CYS A 150 -13.41 4.99 17.02
CA CYS A 150 -12.56 6.11 17.42
C CYS A 150 -12.50 7.18 16.32
N ILE A 151 -12.45 6.75 15.05
CA ILE A 151 -12.45 7.64 13.89
C ILE A 151 -13.82 8.33 13.71
N SER A 152 -14.92 7.66 14.03
CA SER A 152 -16.26 8.24 13.91
C SER A 152 -16.55 9.30 14.99
N CYS A 153 -16.06 9.10 16.22
CA CYS A 153 -16.47 9.90 17.38
C CYS A 153 -15.38 10.82 17.95
N ALA A 154 -14.13 10.73 17.48
CA ALA A 154 -12.99 11.57 17.89
C ALA A 154 -12.87 11.76 19.41
N SER A 155 -13.09 10.69 20.19
CA SER A 155 -13.09 10.74 21.66
C SER A 155 -11.84 10.09 22.23
N GLU A 156 -11.10 10.85 23.06
CA GLU A 156 -9.92 10.37 23.76
C GLU A 156 -10.22 9.17 24.69
N LYS A 157 -11.40 9.17 25.33
CA LYS A 157 -11.83 8.06 26.19
C LYS A 157 -12.01 6.77 25.39
N LEU A 158 -12.60 6.86 24.20
CA LEU A 158 -12.76 5.71 23.30
C LEU A 158 -11.40 5.23 22.78
N TRP A 159 -10.49 6.15 22.45
CA TRP A 159 -9.14 5.79 22.02
C TRP A 159 -8.38 5.03 23.12
N ASN A 160 -8.45 5.50 24.36
CA ASN A 160 -7.81 4.83 25.49
C ASN A 160 -8.36 3.42 25.69
N ALA A 161 -9.69 3.26 25.74
CA ALA A 161 -10.34 1.98 25.97
C ALA A 161 -10.17 0.98 24.80
N ASN A 162 -10.25 1.44 23.54
CA ASN A 162 -10.28 0.55 22.38
C ASN A 162 -8.91 0.35 21.73
N VAL A 163 -7.93 1.23 21.98
CA VAL A 163 -6.61 1.18 21.34
C VAL A 163 -5.51 0.99 22.34
N VAL A 164 -5.41 1.90 23.32
CA VAL A 164 -4.28 1.91 24.26
C VAL A 164 -4.33 0.69 25.17
N GLU A 165 -5.45 0.44 25.84
CA GLU A 165 -5.58 -0.68 26.77
C GLU A 165 -5.36 -2.05 26.09
N PRO A 166 -5.97 -2.36 24.92
CA PRO A 166 -5.70 -3.61 24.21
C PRO A 166 -4.25 -3.71 23.73
N SER A 167 -3.66 -2.63 23.21
CA SER A 167 -2.25 -2.62 22.78
C SER A 167 -1.32 -2.93 23.94
N VAL A 168 -1.54 -2.30 25.09
CA VAL A 168 -0.73 -2.52 26.30
C VAL A 168 -0.88 -3.96 26.77
N LYS A 169 -2.08 -4.54 26.74
CA LYS A 169 -2.30 -5.94 27.10
C LYS A 169 -1.54 -6.89 26.18
N ILE A 170 -1.59 -6.66 24.86
CA ILE A 170 -0.84 -7.44 23.87
C ILE A 170 0.66 -7.38 24.14
N ILE A 171 1.19 -6.16 24.34
CA ILE A 171 2.62 -5.94 24.60
C ILE A 171 3.06 -6.61 25.91
N LYS A 172 2.28 -6.49 26.99
CA LYS A 172 2.58 -7.15 28.27
C LYS A 172 2.67 -8.66 28.10
N SER A 173 1.65 -9.28 27.48
CA SER A 173 1.66 -10.72 27.22
C SER A 173 2.83 -11.17 26.35
N PHE A 174 3.26 -10.34 25.40
CA PHE A 174 4.46 -10.60 24.59
C PHE A 174 5.74 -10.56 25.43
N LEU A 175 5.93 -9.53 26.25
CA LEU A 175 7.10 -9.39 27.12
C LEU A 175 7.16 -10.49 28.19
N ASP A 176 6.03 -10.87 28.78
CA ASP A 176 5.96 -11.95 29.77
C ASP A 176 6.39 -13.31 29.18
N LYS A 177 5.98 -13.59 27.94
CA LYS A 177 6.42 -14.80 27.21
C LYS A 177 7.93 -14.80 26.95
N GLN A 178 8.53 -13.65 26.63
CA GLN A 178 9.98 -13.57 26.48
C GLN A 178 10.72 -13.81 27.80
N ASN A 179 10.20 -13.27 28.90
CA ASN A 179 10.79 -13.48 30.22
C ASN A 179 10.70 -14.96 30.64
N ALA A 180 9.56 -15.62 30.41
CA ALA A 180 9.42 -17.06 30.66
C ALA A 180 10.39 -17.91 29.81
N ASN A 181 10.55 -17.58 28.53
CA ASN A 181 11.46 -18.27 27.61
C ASN A 181 12.96 -18.03 27.91
N SER A 182 13.30 -17.02 28.72
CA SER A 182 14.68 -16.74 29.14
C SER A 182 15.04 -17.38 30.48
N GLU A 183 14.07 -17.72 31.32
CA GLU A 183 14.26 -18.44 32.58
C GLU A 183 14.28 -19.98 32.41
N GLU A 184 13.62 -20.50 31.38
CA GLU A 184 13.64 -21.93 31.04
C GLU A 184 14.68 -22.24 29.96
N GLY A 185 15.89 -22.63 30.39
CA GLY A 185 16.90 -23.18 29.51
C GLY A 185 16.37 -24.34 28.65
N ARG A 186 16.43 -24.18 27.33
CA ARG A 186 16.28 -25.20 26.27
C ARG A 186 15.51 -26.46 26.68
N LYS A 187 14.18 -26.39 26.63
CA LYS A 187 13.38 -27.59 26.34
C LYS A 187 12.85 -27.48 24.92
N SER A 188 13.41 -28.32 24.04
CA SER A 188 12.82 -28.65 22.75
C SER A 188 11.49 -29.31 23.02
N CYS A 189 10.40 -28.58 22.85
CA CYS A 189 9.08 -29.17 22.72
C CYS A 189 8.72 -29.09 21.24
N ASP A 190 8.88 -30.24 20.58
CA ASP A 190 8.28 -30.50 19.27
C ASP A 190 6.75 -30.45 19.44
N GLU A 191 6.18 -29.24 19.36
CA GLU A 191 4.76 -29.11 19.05
C GLU A 191 4.61 -29.23 17.53
N GLU A 192 3.91 -30.28 17.10
CA GLU A 192 3.50 -30.49 15.71
C GLU A 192 2.81 -29.23 15.17
N ILE A 193 3.59 -28.39 14.48
CA ILE A 193 3.07 -27.36 13.60
C ILE A 193 2.32 -28.12 12.51
N LYS A 194 0.98 -28.08 12.56
CA LYS A 194 0.13 -28.43 11.42
C LYS A 194 0.70 -27.69 10.21
N LEU A 195 1.38 -28.42 9.32
CA LEU A 195 1.85 -27.91 8.04
C LEU A 195 0.62 -27.49 7.22
N GLU A 196 0.21 -26.24 7.38
CA GLU A 196 -0.57 -25.53 6.38
C GLU A 196 0.13 -25.72 5.03
N PRO A 197 -0.58 -26.08 3.94
CA PRO A 197 0.04 -26.43 2.68
C PRO A 197 0.98 -25.31 2.27
N GLN A 198 2.27 -25.63 2.22
CA GLN A 198 3.34 -24.68 1.93
C GLN A 198 3.08 -24.12 0.52
N ARG A 199 2.38 -22.99 0.44
CA ARG A 199 2.09 -22.35 -0.84
C ARG A 199 3.43 -21.90 -1.41
N ASP A 200 3.88 -22.60 -2.42
CA ASP A 200 5.12 -22.27 -3.10
C ASP A 200 4.92 -20.96 -3.86
N PHE A 201 5.46 -19.87 -3.30
CA PHE A 201 5.38 -18.51 -3.82
C PHE A 201 6.53 -18.15 -4.75
N TRP A 202 7.57 -18.98 -4.82
CA TRP A 202 8.83 -18.63 -5.46
C TRP A 202 9.11 -19.45 -6.72
N THR A 203 8.35 -20.52 -6.97
CA THR A 203 8.40 -21.19 -8.27
C THR A 203 7.94 -20.25 -9.38
N LEU A 204 8.85 -19.97 -10.31
CA LEU A 204 8.60 -19.16 -11.49
C LEU A 204 7.87 -20.02 -12.53
N TYR A 205 6.66 -19.63 -12.90
CA TYR A 205 5.93 -20.22 -14.01
C TYR A 205 5.93 -19.26 -15.19
N ILE A 206 6.25 -19.75 -16.38
CA ILE A 206 6.27 -18.96 -17.61
C ILE A 206 5.15 -19.43 -18.53
N CYS A 207 4.20 -18.53 -18.81
CA CYS A 207 3.14 -18.83 -19.78
C CYS A 207 3.60 -18.52 -21.20
N GLN A 208 4.01 -19.55 -21.95
CA GLN A 208 4.36 -19.42 -23.37
C GLN A 208 3.18 -18.88 -24.22
N ALA A 209 1.95 -19.26 -23.90
CA ALA A 209 0.75 -18.79 -24.60
C ALA A 209 0.43 -17.30 -24.36
N CYS A 210 1.05 -16.67 -23.37
CA CYS A 210 0.84 -15.27 -23.01
C CYS A 210 2.11 -14.44 -23.15
N SER A 211 2.87 -14.64 -24.24
CA SER A 211 4.10 -13.88 -24.51
C SER A 211 5.15 -14.06 -23.41
N ASN A 212 5.37 -15.31 -22.99
CA ASN A 212 6.30 -15.68 -21.92
C ASN A 212 6.03 -14.92 -20.61
N LYS A 213 4.76 -14.72 -20.26
CA LYS A 213 4.39 -14.03 -19.02
C LYS A 213 4.90 -14.82 -17.81
N GLU A 214 5.78 -14.17 -17.04
CA GLU A 214 6.29 -14.65 -15.77
C GLU A 214 5.25 -14.49 -14.65
N LEU A 215 5.03 -15.56 -13.90
CA LEU A 215 4.09 -15.66 -12.78
C LEU A 215 4.81 -16.30 -11.60
N ARG A 216 4.64 -15.79 -10.38
CA ARG A 216 5.38 -16.27 -9.22
C ARG A 216 4.47 -17.04 -8.28
N GLY A 217 4.78 -18.32 -8.15
CA GLY A 217 4.09 -19.27 -7.30
C GLY A 217 2.91 -19.98 -7.95
N ALA A 218 2.60 -21.16 -7.42
CA ALA A 218 1.59 -22.06 -7.99
C ALA A 218 0.19 -21.44 -8.02
N HIS A 219 -0.11 -20.57 -7.05
CA HIS A 219 -1.41 -19.90 -6.95
C HIS A 219 -1.62 -18.84 -8.05
N GLU A 220 -0.61 -18.00 -8.33
CA GLU A 220 -0.70 -17.02 -9.43
C GLU A 220 -0.77 -17.72 -10.79
N TRP A 221 -0.04 -18.82 -10.94
CA TRP A 221 -0.11 -19.67 -12.13
C TRP A 221 -1.51 -20.25 -12.35
N GLU A 222 -2.12 -20.81 -11.30
CA GLU A 222 -3.44 -21.41 -11.39
C GLU A 222 -4.52 -20.37 -11.71
N GLN A 223 -4.51 -19.22 -11.03
CA GLN A 223 -5.42 -18.11 -11.36
C GLN A 223 -5.21 -17.60 -12.79
N HIS A 224 -3.96 -17.50 -13.25
CA HIS A 224 -3.67 -17.08 -14.60
C HIS A 224 -4.27 -18.03 -15.65
N LYS A 225 -4.09 -19.34 -15.49
CA LYS A 225 -4.68 -20.36 -16.38
C LYS A 225 -6.20 -20.26 -16.44
N GLN A 226 -6.83 -19.96 -15.30
CA GLN A 226 -8.28 -19.80 -15.20
C GLN A 226 -8.79 -18.44 -15.74
N GLY A 227 -7.90 -17.46 -15.93
CA GLY A 227 -8.25 -16.12 -16.41
C GLY A 227 -8.81 -16.10 -17.84
N LYS A 228 -9.86 -15.29 -18.05
CA LYS A 228 -10.51 -15.11 -19.37
C LYS A 228 -9.53 -14.72 -20.48
N GLY A 229 -8.53 -13.90 -20.17
CA GLY A 229 -7.51 -13.46 -21.11
C GLY A 229 -6.60 -14.60 -21.59
N HIS A 230 -6.14 -15.45 -20.66
CA HIS A 230 -5.33 -16.63 -20.96
C HIS A 230 -6.12 -17.62 -21.81
N ARG A 231 -7.34 -17.98 -21.39
CA ARG A 231 -8.22 -18.90 -22.14
C ARG A 231 -8.46 -18.45 -23.58
N LYS A 232 -8.74 -17.16 -23.80
CA LYS A 232 -8.90 -16.60 -25.16
C LYS A 232 -7.64 -16.74 -26.01
N ARG A 233 -6.46 -16.52 -25.45
CA ARG A 233 -5.18 -16.65 -26.18
C ARG A 233 -4.86 -18.11 -26.52
N VAL A 234 -5.04 -19.03 -25.57
CA VAL A 234 -4.87 -20.47 -25.80
C VAL A 234 -5.82 -20.99 -26.88
N CYS A 235 -7.10 -20.57 -26.86
CA CYS A 235 -8.05 -20.92 -27.91
C CYS A 235 -7.62 -20.41 -29.30
N ARG A 236 -7.10 -19.19 -29.40
CA ARG A 236 -6.57 -18.67 -30.68
C ARG A 236 -5.38 -19.48 -31.16
N LEU A 237 -4.41 -19.76 -30.29
CA LEU A 237 -3.22 -20.52 -30.66
C LEU A 237 -3.53 -21.97 -31.05
N ARG A 238 -4.55 -22.59 -30.44
CA ARG A 238 -5.07 -23.90 -30.87
C ARG A 238 -5.71 -23.84 -32.27
N LYS A 239 -6.48 -22.79 -32.57
CA LYS A 239 -7.09 -22.57 -33.89
C LYS A 239 -6.06 -22.27 -34.99
N SER A 240 -4.95 -21.64 -34.64
CA SER A 240 -3.84 -21.33 -35.56
C SER A 240 -2.85 -22.49 -35.76
N GLY A 241 -3.07 -23.67 -35.14
CA GLY A 241 -2.21 -24.85 -35.30
C GLY A 241 -0.88 -24.84 -34.52
N ILE A 242 -0.59 -23.77 -33.77
CA ILE A 242 0.73 -23.54 -33.13
C ILE A 242 0.92 -24.39 -31.85
N LEU A 243 -0.15 -24.91 -31.25
CA LEU A 243 -0.12 -25.58 -29.93
C LEU A 243 -0.20 -27.12 -30.00
N SER A 244 0.03 -27.73 -31.17
CA SER A 244 -0.22 -29.17 -31.39
C SER A 244 0.94 -30.12 -31.06
N GLN A 245 2.10 -29.67 -30.57
CA GLN A 245 3.20 -30.57 -30.20
C GLN A 245 4.01 -29.99 -29.04
N LYS A 246 3.56 -30.21 -27.79
CA LYS A 246 4.36 -30.27 -26.54
C LYS A 246 3.44 -30.22 -25.32
N ASN A 247 2.61 -31.25 -25.16
CA ASN A 247 2.04 -31.60 -23.86
C ASN A 247 1.88 -33.13 -23.84
N ARG A 248 3.02 -33.80 -23.71
CA ARG A 248 3.12 -35.14 -23.14
C ARG A 248 4.44 -35.14 -22.37
N LEU A 249 4.37 -35.61 -21.12
CA LEU A 249 5.39 -35.64 -20.07
C LEU A 249 5.25 -34.49 -19.04
N ASP A 250 4.47 -34.83 -18.02
CA ASP A 250 4.64 -34.62 -16.57
C ASP A 250 4.73 -33.19 -16.00
#